data_AF-A0A0G2FKV8-F1
#
_entry.id   AF-A0A0G2FKV8-F1
#
_cell.length_a   1.000
_cell.length_b   1.000
_cell.length_c   1.000
_cell.angle_alpha   90.00
_cell.angle_beta   90.00
_cell.angle_gamma   90.00
#
_symmetry.space_group_name_H-M   'P 1'
#
loop_
_entity.id
_entity.type
_entity.pdbx_description
1 polymer ?
#
loop_
_entity_poly.entity_id
_entity_poly.type
_entity_poly.pdbx_seq_one_letter_code
_entity_poly.pdbx_strand_id
1 'polypeptide(L)'
;MSADSLLPIAPARVKALILPLGHIKTTRFTSFLERLHAEHVVHLRDVSADKRPNRNMFSPLAFPDGAIFYELTTHAPPPSHLALLPFDFYREPLVVVAIVDGAELENVAFNKRQSGATSIAERNMTALQQGLKDLKETYPKAVVHHALLFDYVHPDEHSMPLPEGMIQIPPPAQCKRTTMRTVMCDITSLLLGEMTSLARSFEALSYVESPGQTASAANGVDPALAEKRRNSQFALPIGRQLNTRSTVDAGQEWAVQPADHI
;
A
#
# COMPACT_ATOMS: atom_id res chain seq x y z
N MET A 1 -22.89 8.38 2.05
CA MET A 1 -23.73 7.46 1.26
C MET A 1 -23.01 6.12 1.20
N SER A 2 -23.58 5.07 1.79
CA SER A 2 -23.03 3.72 1.66
C SER A 2 -23.53 3.14 0.34
N ALA A 3 -22.76 3.39 -0.73
CA ALA A 3 -22.93 2.68 -1.99
C ALA A 3 -22.14 1.37 -1.90
N ASP A 4 -22.78 0.27 -2.28
CA ASP A 4 -22.12 -1.03 -2.40
C ASP A 4 -20.93 -0.91 -3.37
N SER A 5 -19.73 -1.24 -2.87
CA SER A 5 -18.47 -1.12 -3.59
C SER A 5 -18.36 -2.10 -4.76
N LEU A 6 -19.24 -3.10 -4.82
CA LEU A 6 -19.26 -4.11 -5.87
C LEU A 6 -20.19 -3.75 -7.03
N LEU A 7 -20.92 -2.63 -6.95
CA LEU A 7 -21.75 -2.17 -8.06
C LEU A 7 -20.86 -1.74 -9.24
N PRO A 8 -21.18 -2.14 -10.48
CA PRO A 8 -20.45 -1.70 -11.67
C PRO A 8 -20.40 -0.19 -11.87
N ILE A 9 -21.35 0.53 -11.26
CA ILE A 9 -21.46 1.99 -11.27
C ILE A 9 -20.84 2.66 -10.04
N ALA A 10 -20.23 1.89 -9.14
CA ALA A 10 -19.56 2.45 -7.97
C ALA A 10 -18.37 3.32 -8.41
N PRO A 11 -18.13 4.45 -7.74
CA PRO A 11 -16.96 5.26 -8.05
C PRO A 11 -15.67 4.48 -7.85
N ALA A 12 -14.66 4.76 -8.69
CA ALA A 12 -13.36 4.14 -8.57
C ALA A 12 -12.72 4.49 -7.22
N ARG A 13 -12.35 3.47 -6.46
CA ARG A 13 -11.65 3.61 -5.18
C ARG A 13 -10.22 3.12 -5.31
N VAL A 14 -9.28 3.97 -4.95
CA VAL A 14 -7.85 3.68 -5.06
C VAL A 14 -7.23 3.79 -3.68
N LYS A 15 -6.61 2.71 -3.22
CA LYS A 15 -5.84 2.72 -1.98
C LYS A 15 -4.49 3.38 -2.21
N ALA A 16 -4.19 4.38 -1.38
CA ALA A 16 -2.90 5.04 -1.36
C ALA A 16 -2.23 4.88 0.00
N LEU A 17 -1.04 4.30 0.01
CA LEU A 17 -0.24 4.13 1.22
C LEU A 17 0.63 5.38 1.42
N ILE A 18 0.41 6.06 2.54
CA ILE A 18 1.09 7.29 2.92
C ILE A 18 2.14 6.99 3.97
N LEU A 19 3.40 7.28 3.66
CA LEU A 19 4.54 6.94 4.51
C LEU A 19 5.37 8.19 4.82
N PRO A 20 5.91 8.32 6.04
CA PRO A 20 6.92 9.34 6.30
C PRO A 20 8.22 8.97 5.56
N LEU A 21 8.90 9.96 4.98
CA LEU A 21 10.21 9.79 4.37
C LEU A 21 11.16 10.90 4.83
N GLY A 22 12.36 10.50 5.26
CA GLY A 22 13.32 11.41 5.87
C GLY A 22 12.94 11.78 7.31
N HIS A 23 13.41 12.92 7.78
CA HIS A 23 13.14 13.39 9.13
C HIS A 23 11.83 14.19 9.15
N ILE A 24 10.81 13.65 9.82
CA ILE A 24 9.52 14.31 9.98
C ILE A 24 8.95 14.06 11.37
N LYS A 25 8.46 15.12 12.00
CA LYS A 25 7.78 15.04 13.30
C LYS A 25 6.35 14.53 13.12
N THR A 26 5.86 13.73 14.07
CA THR A 26 4.50 13.15 14.01
C THR A 26 3.41 14.21 13.83
N THR A 27 3.50 15.33 14.56
CA THR A 27 2.53 16.44 14.45
C THR A 27 2.49 17.04 13.05
N ARG A 28 3.66 17.20 12.42
CA ARG A 28 3.78 17.73 11.06
C ARG A 28 3.26 16.72 10.04
N PHE A 29 3.63 15.44 10.18
CA PHE A 29 3.11 14.36 9.34
C PHE A 29 1.57 14.33 9.35
N THR A 30 0.95 14.37 10.53
CA THR A 30 -0.51 14.40 10.66
C THR A 30 -1.11 15.64 9.98
N SER A 31 -0.53 16.83 10.18
CA SER A 31 -1.03 18.05 9.54
C SER A 31 -0.95 18.01 8.00
N PHE A 32 0.09 17.38 7.45
CA PHE A 32 0.23 17.21 6.00
C PHE A 32 -0.74 16.16 5.45
N LEU A 33 -0.96 15.09 6.21
CA LEU A 33 -1.93 14.05 5.87
C LEU A 33 -3.36 14.63 5.84
N GLU A 34 -3.73 15.50 6.78
CA GLU A 34 -5.02 16.20 6.79
C GLU A 34 -5.23 17.05 5.52
N ARG A 35 -4.18 17.73 5.05
CA ARG A 35 -4.22 18.50 3.78
C ARG A 35 -4.49 17.61 2.56
N LEU A 36 -3.97 16.38 2.55
CA LEU A 36 -4.26 15.41 1.49
C LEU A 36 -5.68 14.86 1.59
N HIS A 37 -6.14 14.53 2.81
CA HIS A 37 -7.51 14.07 3.03
C HIS A 37 -8.57 15.07 2.57
N ALA A 38 -8.30 16.38 2.68
CA ALA A 38 -9.20 17.41 2.19
C ALA A 38 -9.49 17.31 0.68
N GLU A 39 -8.56 16.77 -0.11
CA GLU A 39 -8.65 16.64 -1.58
C GLU A 39 -8.65 15.17 -2.03
N HIS A 40 -9.17 14.25 -1.21
CA HIS A 40 -9.20 12.81 -1.51
C HIS A 40 -10.14 12.41 -2.67
N VAL A 41 -11.04 13.31 -3.11
CA VAL A 41 -11.92 13.08 -4.26
C VAL A 41 -11.42 13.89 -5.44
N VAL A 42 -10.94 13.20 -6.47
CA VAL A 42 -10.42 13.83 -7.68
C VAL A 42 -11.41 13.62 -8.82
N HIS A 43 -11.93 14.72 -9.38
CA HIS A 43 -12.84 14.65 -10.53
C HIS A 43 -12.04 14.56 -11.83
N LEU A 44 -12.42 13.64 -12.71
CA LEU A 44 -11.65 13.36 -13.92
C LEU A 44 -11.62 14.54 -14.90
N ARG A 45 -12.63 15.41 -14.91
CA ARG A 45 -12.59 16.67 -15.67
C ARG A 45 -11.44 17.61 -15.33
N ASP A 46 -10.88 17.54 -14.12
CA ASP A 46 -9.75 18.38 -13.71
C ASP A 46 -8.39 17.72 -14.00
N VAL A 47 -8.41 16.43 -14.35
CA VAL A 47 -7.19 15.64 -14.57
C VAL A 47 -6.78 15.77 -16.04
N SER A 48 -5.55 16.22 -16.24
CA SER A 48 -4.94 16.23 -17.58
C SER A 48 -4.53 14.81 -17.97
N ALA A 49 -4.64 14.45 -19.25
CA ALA A 49 -4.12 13.19 -19.74
C ALA A 49 -2.60 13.09 -19.55
N ASP A 50 -2.08 11.88 -19.30
CA ASP A 50 -0.64 11.64 -19.24
C ASP A 50 -0.01 12.00 -20.60
N LYS A 51 1.09 12.74 -20.58
CA LYS A 51 1.75 13.23 -21.81
C LYS A 51 2.66 12.18 -22.45
N ARG A 52 2.99 11.11 -21.73
CA ARG A 52 3.89 10.04 -22.21
C ARG A 52 3.18 9.20 -23.28
N PRO A 53 3.89 8.76 -24.34
CA PRO A 53 3.28 7.97 -25.40
C PRO A 53 2.74 6.63 -24.88
N ASN A 54 1.70 6.11 -25.53
CA ASN A 54 1.07 4.81 -25.21
C ASN A 54 0.46 4.71 -23.80
N ARG A 55 0.11 5.83 -23.15
CA ARG A 55 -0.51 5.87 -21.80
C ARG A 55 -1.97 6.36 -21.80
N ASN A 56 -2.70 6.14 -22.90
CA ASN A 56 -4.00 6.79 -23.15
C ASN A 56 -5.21 5.85 -23.00
N MET A 57 -5.03 4.60 -22.56
CA MET A 57 -6.13 3.64 -22.43
C MET A 57 -7.17 4.11 -21.39
N PHE A 58 -6.70 4.72 -20.30
CA PHE A 58 -7.53 5.26 -19.23
C PHE A 58 -7.56 6.80 -19.29
N SER A 59 -8.06 7.36 -20.39
CA SER A 59 -8.11 8.82 -20.55
C SER A 59 -9.17 9.45 -19.62
N PRO A 60 -8.81 10.43 -18.78
CA PRO A 60 -9.76 11.08 -17.88
C PRO A 60 -10.87 11.82 -18.64
N LEU A 61 -10.56 12.34 -19.83
CA LEU A 61 -11.49 13.09 -20.68
C LEU A 61 -12.56 12.21 -21.35
N ALA A 62 -12.40 10.88 -21.33
CA ALA A 62 -13.44 9.96 -21.81
C ALA A 62 -14.63 9.89 -20.83
N PHE A 63 -14.41 10.20 -19.56
CA PHE A 63 -15.42 10.16 -18.49
C PHE A 63 -15.30 11.41 -17.59
N PRO A 64 -15.55 12.62 -18.11
CA PRO A 64 -15.30 13.88 -17.38
C PRO A 64 -16.20 14.07 -16.14
N ASP A 65 -17.33 13.36 -16.08
CA ASP A 65 -18.23 13.33 -14.93
C ASP A 65 -17.83 12.31 -13.86
N GLY A 66 -16.83 11.47 -14.15
CA GLY A 66 -16.29 10.50 -13.21
C GLY A 66 -15.41 11.14 -12.14
N ALA A 67 -15.20 10.38 -11.06
CA ALA A 67 -14.29 10.75 -9.98
C ALA A 67 -13.58 9.53 -9.41
N ILE A 68 -12.38 9.76 -8.89
CA ILE A 68 -11.57 8.77 -8.16
C ILE A 68 -11.54 9.17 -6.68
N PHE A 69 -11.82 8.20 -5.83
CA PHE A 69 -11.81 8.34 -4.39
C PHE A 69 -10.54 7.68 -3.85
N TYR A 70 -9.66 8.49 -3.29
CA TYR A 70 -8.45 8.01 -2.65
C TYR A 70 -8.74 7.57 -1.22
N GLU A 71 -8.49 6.30 -0.93
CA GLU A 71 -8.45 5.76 0.42
C GLU A 71 -7.02 5.87 0.93
N LEU A 72 -6.73 6.96 1.64
CA LEU A 72 -5.39 7.22 2.20
C LEU A 72 -5.21 6.41 3.49
N THR A 73 -4.20 5.53 3.54
CA THR A 73 -3.85 4.74 4.72
C THR A 73 -2.40 4.97 5.12
N THR A 74 -2.09 4.90 6.41
CA THR A 74 -0.71 5.08 6.94
C THR A 74 -0.07 3.77 7.37
N HIS A 75 -0.72 2.65 7.07
CA HIS A 75 -0.24 1.31 7.39
C HIS A 75 -0.42 0.41 6.16
N ALA A 76 0.55 -0.47 5.95
CA ALA A 76 0.45 -1.50 4.92
C ALA A 76 -0.69 -2.48 5.28
N PRO A 77 -1.47 -2.95 4.29
CA PRO A 77 -2.49 -3.95 4.54
C PRO A 77 -1.85 -5.26 5.03
N PRO A 78 -2.49 -5.97 5.97
CA PRO A 78 -1.98 -7.24 6.45
C PRO A 78 -1.98 -8.28 5.31
N PRO A 79 -1.08 -9.29 5.34
CA PRO A 79 -1.00 -10.32 4.28
C PRO A 79 -2.33 -11.03 4.01
N SER A 80 -3.17 -11.22 5.02
CA SER A 80 -4.51 -11.80 4.88
C SER A 80 -5.42 -11.00 3.95
N HIS A 81 -5.27 -9.68 3.89
CA HIS A 81 -6.02 -8.83 2.97
C HIS A 81 -5.52 -8.94 1.53
N LEU A 82 -4.28 -9.37 1.33
CA LEU A 82 -3.65 -9.52 0.01
C LEU A 82 -3.85 -10.91 -0.60
N ALA A 83 -4.37 -11.87 0.17
CA ALA A 83 -4.52 -13.27 -0.23
C ALA A 83 -5.44 -13.50 -1.45
N LEU A 84 -6.27 -12.52 -1.80
CA LEU A 84 -7.19 -12.57 -2.94
C LEU A 84 -6.66 -11.87 -4.19
N LEU A 85 -5.41 -11.42 -4.20
CA LEU A 85 -4.77 -10.98 -5.43
C LEU A 85 -4.56 -12.17 -6.38
N PRO A 86 -4.75 -11.99 -7.70
CA PRO A 86 -5.05 -10.73 -8.41
C PRO A 86 -6.55 -10.42 -8.57
N PHE A 87 -7.46 -11.20 -8.00
CA PHE A 87 -8.91 -11.09 -8.22
C PHE A 87 -9.52 -9.83 -7.60
N ASP A 88 -9.04 -9.44 -6.41
CA ASP A 88 -9.47 -8.22 -5.73
C ASP A 88 -8.33 -7.17 -5.70
N PHE A 89 -8.05 -6.57 -6.87
CA PHE A 89 -6.93 -5.63 -7.02
C PHE A 89 -7.03 -4.37 -6.14
N TYR A 90 -8.26 -3.96 -5.79
CA TYR A 90 -8.51 -2.83 -4.89
C TYR A 90 -8.02 -3.06 -3.45
N ARG A 91 -7.58 -4.27 -3.09
CA ARG A 91 -7.06 -4.57 -1.75
C ARG A 91 -5.60 -4.17 -1.57
N GLU A 92 -4.85 -4.02 -2.66
CA GLU A 92 -3.45 -3.60 -2.65
C GLU A 92 -3.34 -2.08 -2.86
N PRO A 93 -2.44 -1.37 -2.15
CA PRO A 93 -2.18 0.03 -2.42
C PRO A 93 -1.54 0.20 -3.80
N LEU A 94 -2.22 0.93 -4.69
CA LEU A 94 -1.72 1.19 -6.04
C LEU A 94 -0.85 2.42 -6.12
N VAL A 95 -0.95 3.29 -5.12
CA VAL A 95 -0.19 4.52 -5.00
C VAL A 95 0.55 4.50 -3.67
N VAL A 96 1.84 4.80 -3.70
CA VAL A 96 2.64 5.07 -2.52
C VAL A 96 3.03 6.55 -2.55
N VAL A 97 2.67 7.26 -1.49
CA VAL A 97 3.01 8.68 -1.33
C VAL A 97 3.86 8.83 -0.09
N ALA A 98 5.12 9.18 -0.29
CA ALA A 98 6.03 9.58 0.77
C ALA A 98 5.78 11.05 1.16
N ILE A 99 5.60 11.35 2.43
CA ILE A 99 5.51 12.71 2.96
C ILE A 99 6.87 13.11 3.51
N VAL A 100 7.39 14.23 3.05
CA VAL A 100 8.66 14.81 3.49
C VAL A 100 8.42 16.21 4.04
N ASP A 101 9.09 16.52 5.15
CA ASP A 101 9.11 17.86 5.74
C ASP A 101 10.26 18.68 5.17
N GLY A 102 9.94 19.61 4.28
CA GLY A 102 10.91 20.49 3.63
C GLY A 102 11.65 21.40 4.59
N ALA A 103 11.03 21.75 5.73
CA ALA A 103 11.69 22.54 6.77
C ALA A 103 12.88 21.79 7.41
N GLU A 104 12.90 20.47 7.38
CA GLU A 104 13.99 19.67 7.96
C GLU A 104 15.14 19.41 6.95
N LEU A 105 14.96 19.79 5.68
CA LEU A 105 15.90 19.50 4.59
C LEU A 105 17.25 20.20 4.76
N GLU A 106 17.27 21.41 5.32
CA GLU A 106 18.51 22.18 5.59
C GLU A 106 19.01 22.01 7.03
N ASN A 107 18.13 21.57 7.94
CA ASN A 107 18.38 21.58 9.38
C ASN A 107 19.05 20.32 9.90
N VAL A 108 18.66 19.14 9.40
CA VAL A 108 19.11 17.84 9.96
C VAL A 108 19.62 16.95 8.84
N ALA A 109 20.90 16.55 8.90
CA ALA A 109 21.43 15.56 7.97
C ALA A 109 20.78 14.18 8.20
N PHE A 110 20.06 13.66 7.20
CA PHE A 110 19.36 12.37 7.29
C PHE A 110 20.35 11.20 7.40
N ASN A 111 21.53 11.33 6.79
CA ASN A 111 22.58 10.31 6.80
C ASN A 111 23.96 10.93 6.97
N LYS A 112 24.77 10.37 7.89
CA LYS A 112 26.15 10.83 8.15
C LYS A 112 27.17 10.39 7.09
N ARG A 113 26.80 9.50 6.15
CA ARG A 113 27.75 8.71 5.34
C ARG A 113 28.04 9.26 3.94
N GLN A 114 27.40 10.33 3.49
CA GLN A 114 27.62 10.86 2.13
C GLN A 114 28.63 12.00 2.12
N SER A 115 29.89 11.67 1.79
CA SER A 115 30.95 12.65 1.51
C SER A 115 30.95 12.95 0.00
N GLY A 116 30.33 14.06 -0.41
CA GLY A 116 30.36 14.46 -1.82
C GLY A 116 29.45 15.63 -2.19
N ALA A 117 28.33 15.83 -1.48
CA ALA A 117 27.45 16.98 -1.74
C ALA A 117 27.93 18.24 -1.01
N THR A 118 27.72 19.38 -1.68
CA THR A 118 28.25 20.70 -1.29
C THR A 118 27.45 21.34 -0.15
N SER A 119 26.15 21.01 -0.05
CA SER A 119 25.26 21.45 1.01
C SER A 119 24.56 20.29 1.74
N ILE A 120 24.02 20.56 2.93
CA ILE A 120 23.20 19.61 3.70
C ILE A 120 21.92 19.27 2.91
N ALA A 121 21.31 20.26 2.27
CA ALA A 121 20.12 20.09 1.44
C ALA A 121 20.36 19.12 0.27
N GLU A 122 21.49 19.24 -0.43
CA GLU A 122 21.85 18.31 -1.53
C GLU A 122 22.03 16.87 -1.05
N ARG A 123 22.69 16.68 0.10
CA ARG A 123 22.85 15.35 0.72
C ARG A 123 21.50 14.76 1.09
N ASN A 124 20.64 15.57 1.70
CA ASN A 124 19.32 15.13 2.09
C ASN A 124 18.43 14.84 0.88
N MET A 125 18.49 15.65 -0.18
CA MET A 125 17.78 15.39 -1.43
C MET A 125 18.20 14.06 -2.06
N THR A 126 19.51 13.77 -2.07
CA THR A 126 20.04 12.49 -2.55
C THR A 126 19.57 11.32 -1.67
N ALA A 127 19.52 11.51 -0.35
CA ALA A 127 19.00 10.50 0.58
C ALA A 127 17.50 10.25 0.36
N LEU A 128 16.71 11.28 0.08
CA LEU A 128 15.28 11.15 -0.24
C LEU A 128 15.07 10.41 -1.56
N GLN A 129 15.88 10.67 -2.59
CA GLN A 129 15.85 9.92 -3.84
C GLN A 129 16.11 8.43 -3.61
N GLN A 130 17.12 8.11 -2.80
CA GLN A 130 17.41 6.72 -2.45
C GLN A 130 16.26 6.08 -1.69
N GLY A 131 15.73 6.76 -0.67
CA GLY A 131 14.58 6.23 0.07
C GLY A 131 13.33 6.03 -0.79
N LEU A 132 13.11 6.88 -1.81
CA LEU A 132 12.03 6.66 -2.79
C LEU A 132 12.28 5.41 -3.65
N LYS A 133 13.54 5.11 -4.00
CA LYS A 133 13.89 3.84 -4.66
C LYS A 133 13.65 2.64 -3.75
N ASP A 134 14.07 2.74 -2.49
CA ASP A 134 13.86 1.68 -1.50
C ASP A 134 12.35 1.40 -1.29
N LEU A 135 11.50 2.45 -1.34
CA LEU A 135 10.05 2.29 -1.32
C LEU A 135 9.50 1.58 -2.57
N LYS A 136 10.07 1.82 -3.75
CA LYS A 136 9.71 1.07 -4.97
C LYS A 136 10.03 -0.41 -4.85
N GLU A 137 11.18 -0.74 -4.25
CA GLU A 137 11.57 -2.12 -3.98
C GLU A 137 10.72 -2.78 -2.90
N THR A 138 10.34 -2.03 -1.86
CA THR A 138 9.52 -2.52 -0.74
C THR A 138 8.06 -2.76 -1.17
N TYR A 139 7.52 -1.89 -2.03
CA TYR A 139 6.14 -1.93 -2.52
C TYR A 139 6.10 -2.04 -4.05
N PRO A 140 6.54 -3.16 -4.64
CA PRO A 140 6.72 -3.30 -6.09
C PRO A 140 5.39 -3.39 -6.85
N LYS A 141 4.28 -3.66 -6.16
CA LYS A 141 2.94 -3.76 -6.76
C LYS A 141 2.25 -2.41 -6.93
N ALA A 142 2.68 -1.39 -6.18
CA ALA A 142 2.19 -0.05 -6.40
C ALA A 142 2.67 0.43 -7.77
N VAL A 143 1.77 1.06 -8.52
CA VAL A 143 2.06 1.53 -9.88
C VAL A 143 2.59 2.96 -9.88
N VAL A 144 2.35 3.71 -8.81
CA VAL A 144 2.85 5.08 -8.64
C VAL A 144 3.57 5.21 -7.31
N HIS A 145 4.78 5.77 -7.34
CA HIS A 145 5.55 6.14 -6.13
C HIS A 145 6.00 7.58 -6.25
N HIS A 146 5.54 8.44 -5.35
CA HIS A 146 5.91 9.84 -5.30
C HIS A 146 6.28 10.29 -3.90
N ALA A 147 7.16 11.27 -3.80
CA ALA A 147 7.40 12.00 -2.56
C ALA A 147 6.83 13.42 -2.66
N LEU A 148 6.06 13.82 -1.66
CA LEU A 148 5.52 15.17 -1.51
C LEU A 148 6.38 15.92 -0.50
N LEU A 149 7.10 16.92 -0.99
CA LEU A 149 7.99 17.76 -0.20
C LEU A 149 7.22 18.99 0.27
N PHE A 150 6.66 18.90 1.48
CA PHE A 150 5.85 19.97 2.06
C PHE A 150 6.69 21.10 2.65
N ASP A 151 6.14 22.30 2.62
CA ASP A 151 6.74 23.53 3.16
C ASP A 151 8.13 23.81 2.57
N TYR A 152 8.33 23.46 1.31
CA TYR A 152 9.55 23.70 0.56
C TYR A 152 9.30 24.64 -0.61
N VAL A 153 10.21 25.60 -0.79
CA VAL A 153 10.25 26.50 -1.93
C VAL A 153 11.61 26.33 -2.56
N HIS A 154 11.65 25.94 -3.83
CA HIS A 154 12.91 25.85 -4.56
C HIS A 154 13.56 27.23 -4.60
N PRO A 155 14.82 27.41 -4.17
CA PRO A 155 15.54 28.66 -4.40
C PRO A 155 15.77 28.84 -5.91
N ASP A 156 15.41 30.00 -6.47
CA ASP A 156 15.52 30.26 -7.91
C ASP A 156 16.98 30.42 -8.42
N GLU A 157 17.13 30.12 -9.72
CA GLU A 157 18.25 30.33 -10.67
C GLU A 157 19.46 29.37 -10.72
N HIS A 158 19.89 28.71 -9.63
CA HIS A 158 21.09 27.84 -9.67
C HIS A 158 20.98 26.48 -8.97
N SER A 159 19.81 26.10 -8.47
CA SER A 159 19.64 24.86 -7.73
C SER A 159 19.37 23.66 -8.65
N MET A 160 19.91 22.51 -8.26
CA MET A 160 19.66 21.20 -8.87
C MET A 160 18.17 20.97 -9.17
N PRO A 161 17.80 20.47 -10.36
CA PRO A 161 16.40 20.20 -10.68
C PRO A 161 15.79 19.22 -9.68
N LEU A 162 14.52 19.47 -9.32
CA LEU A 162 13.78 18.57 -8.44
C LEU A 162 13.80 17.14 -9.03
N PRO A 163 14.16 16.12 -8.24
CA PRO A 163 14.24 14.76 -8.73
C PRO A 163 12.92 14.24 -9.28
N GLU A 164 13.01 13.33 -10.26
CA GLU A 164 11.83 12.62 -10.75
C GLU A 164 11.13 11.86 -9.62
N GLY A 165 9.80 11.92 -9.60
CA GLY A 165 9.00 11.32 -8.53
C GLY A 165 8.87 12.21 -7.29
N MET A 166 9.42 13.43 -7.28
CA MET A 166 9.19 14.39 -6.20
C MET A 166 8.31 15.55 -6.66
N ILE A 167 7.40 15.98 -5.79
CA ILE A 167 6.52 17.12 -6.01
C ILE A 167 6.70 18.07 -4.83
N GLN A 168 7.10 19.31 -5.11
CA GLN A 168 7.20 20.34 -4.09
C GLN A 168 5.85 20.95 -3.78
N ILE A 169 5.59 21.19 -2.50
CA ILE A 169 4.39 21.83 -2.00
C ILE A 169 4.84 23.00 -1.13
N PRO A 170 4.61 24.25 -1.55
CA PRO A 170 4.99 25.42 -0.76
C PRO A 170 4.31 25.45 0.61
N PRO A 171 4.81 26.30 1.55
CA PRO A 171 4.12 26.58 2.80
C PRO A 171 2.68 27.07 2.57
N PRO A 172 1.75 26.84 3.51
CA PRO A 172 0.34 27.23 3.34
C PRO A 172 0.13 28.71 3.00
N ALA A 173 0.98 29.60 3.52
CA ALA A 173 0.93 31.04 3.23
C ALA A 173 1.19 31.39 1.75
N GLN A 174 1.88 30.51 1.02
CA GLN A 174 2.21 30.68 -0.41
C GLN A 174 1.41 29.74 -1.32
N CYS A 175 0.64 28.81 -0.74
CA CYS A 175 -0.24 27.93 -1.50
C CYS A 175 -1.44 28.70 -2.04
N LYS A 176 -1.78 28.45 -3.31
CA LYS A 176 -3.08 28.83 -3.86
C LYS A 176 -4.14 27.88 -3.31
N ARG A 177 -5.41 28.31 -3.35
CA ARG A 177 -6.55 27.45 -2.99
C ARG A 177 -6.57 26.11 -3.74
N THR A 178 -6.05 26.07 -4.96
CA THR A 178 -6.05 24.87 -5.81
C THR A 178 -4.78 24.04 -5.72
N THR A 179 -3.76 24.44 -4.95
CA THR A 179 -2.44 23.76 -4.96
C THR A 179 -2.55 22.28 -4.64
N MET A 180 -3.25 21.92 -3.56
CA MET A 180 -3.43 20.51 -3.19
C MET A 180 -4.26 19.72 -4.21
N ARG A 181 -5.32 20.34 -4.76
CA ARG A 181 -6.13 19.73 -5.83
C ARG A 181 -5.28 19.44 -7.07
N THR A 182 -4.42 20.37 -7.46
CA THR A 182 -3.48 20.17 -8.58
C THR A 182 -2.53 19.01 -8.31
N VAL A 183 -1.93 18.93 -7.11
CA VAL A 183 -1.06 17.81 -6.73
C VAL A 183 -1.79 16.46 -6.84
N MET A 184 -3.02 16.38 -6.35
CA MET A 184 -3.82 15.15 -6.45
C MET A 184 -4.19 14.83 -7.91
N CYS A 185 -4.48 15.83 -8.75
CA CYS A 185 -4.71 15.65 -10.18
C CYS A 185 -3.46 15.14 -10.90
N ASP A 186 -2.28 15.63 -10.56
CA ASP A 186 -1.01 15.18 -11.15
C ASP A 186 -0.71 13.72 -10.80
N ILE A 187 -0.89 13.33 -9.53
CA ILE A 187 -0.80 11.93 -9.09
C ILE A 187 -1.82 11.07 -9.83
N THR A 188 -3.04 11.57 -10.03
CA THR A 188 -4.12 10.85 -10.72
C THR A 188 -3.80 10.65 -12.20
N SER A 189 -3.25 11.68 -12.87
CA SER A 189 -2.81 11.61 -14.27
C SER A 189 -1.79 10.49 -14.47
N LEU A 190 -0.79 10.43 -13.57
CA LEU A 190 0.23 9.38 -13.58
C LEU A 190 -0.36 8.00 -13.28
N LEU A 191 -1.26 7.90 -12.29
CA LEU A 191 -1.95 6.65 -11.97
C LEU A 191 -2.67 6.10 -13.21
N LEU A 192 -3.49 6.91 -13.86
CA LEU A 192 -4.23 6.51 -15.06
C LEU A 192 -3.30 6.10 -16.21
N GLY A 193 -2.19 6.80 -16.37
CA GLY A 193 -1.13 6.41 -17.30
C GLY A 193 -0.52 5.05 -16.97
N GLU A 194 -0.21 4.80 -15.70
CA GLU A 194 0.35 3.52 -15.25
C GLU A 194 -0.65 2.36 -15.28
N MET A 195 -1.94 2.63 -15.09
CA MET A 195 -3.00 1.64 -15.29
C MET A 195 -3.00 1.07 -16.71
N THR A 196 -2.56 1.84 -17.72
CA THR A 196 -2.40 1.32 -19.09
C THR A 196 -1.36 0.19 -19.13
N SER A 197 -0.19 0.38 -18.51
CA SER A 197 0.85 -0.68 -18.49
C SER A 197 0.42 -1.87 -17.65
N LEU A 198 -0.25 -1.61 -16.53
CA LEU A 198 -0.80 -2.67 -15.72
C LEU A 198 -1.83 -3.50 -16.50
N ALA A 199 -2.77 -2.86 -17.21
CA ALA A 199 -3.74 -3.56 -18.05
C ALA A 199 -3.06 -4.42 -19.13
N ARG A 200 -2.04 -3.86 -19.81
CA ARG A 200 -1.24 -4.63 -20.78
C ARG A 200 -0.51 -5.81 -20.14
N SER A 201 -0.03 -5.67 -18.91
CA SER A 201 0.61 -6.78 -18.20
C SER A 201 -0.36 -7.92 -17.92
N PHE A 202 -1.63 -7.61 -17.59
CA PHE A 202 -2.68 -8.61 -17.41
C PHE A 202 -3.10 -9.26 -18.73
N GLU A 203 -3.24 -8.49 -19.81
CA GLU A 203 -3.52 -9.03 -21.15
C GLU A 203 -2.44 -10.02 -21.62
N ALA A 204 -1.19 -9.81 -21.20
CA ALA A 204 -0.07 -10.69 -21.52
C ALA A 204 0.00 -11.96 -20.67
N LEU A 205 -0.79 -12.08 -19.59
CA LEU A 205 -0.81 -13.30 -18.76
C LEU A 205 -1.50 -14.44 -19.50
N SER A 206 -0.81 -15.58 -19.62
CA SER A 206 -1.38 -16.80 -20.20
C SER A 206 -2.23 -17.61 -19.21
N TYR A 207 -2.04 -17.41 -17.91
CA TYR A 207 -2.82 -18.01 -16.84
C TYR A 207 -2.84 -17.07 -15.62
N VAL A 208 -3.88 -17.21 -14.79
CA VAL A 208 -4.02 -16.53 -13.51
C VAL A 208 -3.99 -17.58 -12.41
N GLU A 209 -3.08 -17.44 -11.45
CA GLU A 209 -2.98 -18.36 -10.32
C GLU A 209 -4.20 -18.23 -9.40
N SER A 210 -4.76 -19.36 -8.94
CA SER A 210 -5.91 -19.36 -8.04
C SER A 210 -5.51 -18.88 -6.63
N PRO A 211 -6.37 -18.14 -5.90
CA PRO A 211 -6.07 -17.69 -4.55
C PRO A 211 -5.70 -18.86 -3.64
N GLY A 212 -4.68 -18.67 -2.80
CA GLY A 212 -4.21 -19.69 -1.86
C GLY A 212 -3.27 -20.75 -2.44
N GLN A 213 -2.95 -20.71 -3.75
CA GLN A 213 -1.91 -21.57 -4.33
C GLN A 213 -0.49 -21.01 -4.18
N THR A 214 -0.34 -19.78 -3.66
CA THR A 214 0.93 -19.20 -3.24
C THR A 214 1.44 -19.88 -1.95
N ALA A 215 1.63 -21.19 -1.99
CA ALA A 215 2.33 -21.97 -1.00
C ALA A 215 3.77 -22.14 -1.48
N SER A 216 4.66 -21.28 -0.98
CA SER A 216 6.04 -21.64 -0.70
C SER A 216 6.91 -22.07 -1.90
N ALA A 217 7.15 -21.16 -2.86
CA ALA A 217 8.29 -21.28 -3.77
C ALA A 217 9.57 -20.58 -3.23
N ALA A 218 9.63 -20.25 -1.95
CA ALA A 218 10.88 -19.93 -1.28
C ALA A 218 11.46 -21.23 -0.70
N ASN A 219 12.53 -21.71 -1.33
CA ASN A 219 13.43 -22.81 -0.96
C ASN A 219 13.01 -24.23 -1.39
N GLY A 220 13.35 -24.57 -2.64
CA GLY A 220 13.93 -25.88 -2.99
C GLY A 220 13.16 -27.14 -2.61
N VAL A 221 11.87 -27.23 -2.95
CA VAL A 221 11.10 -28.48 -2.83
C VAL A 221 10.87 -29.07 -4.21
N ASP A 222 11.24 -30.34 -4.38
CA ASP A 222 11.05 -31.11 -5.60
C ASP A 222 9.57 -31.10 -6.07
N PRO A 223 9.30 -30.82 -7.35
CA PRO A 223 7.93 -30.70 -7.88
C PRO A 223 7.11 -32.00 -7.74
N ALA A 224 7.76 -33.15 -7.63
CA ALA A 224 7.11 -34.46 -7.47
C ALA A 224 6.49 -34.68 -6.07
N LEU A 225 6.94 -33.96 -5.04
CA LEU A 225 6.39 -34.06 -3.67
C LEU A 225 5.22 -33.10 -3.43
N ALA A 226 5.13 -32.02 -4.21
CA ALA A 226 4.06 -31.03 -4.12
C ALA A 226 2.70 -31.58 -4.60
N GLU A 227 2.69 -32.47 -5.60
CA GLU A 227 1.45 -33.05 -6.14
C GLU A 227 0.72 -33.96 -5.15
N LYS A 228 1.44 -34.57 -4.19
CA LYS A 228 0.84 -35.47 -3.19
C LYS A 228 0.15 -34.77 -2.02
N ARG A 229 0.33 -33.45 -1.85
CA ARG A 229 -0.34 -32.66 -0.80
C ARG A 229 -1.62 -31.95 -1.28
N ARG A 230 -2.12 -32.34 -2.46
CA ARG A 230 -3.27 -31.70 -3.16
C ARG A 230 -4.66 -31.93 -2.55
N ASN A 231 -4.80 -32.48 -1.35
CA ASN A 231 -6.13 -32.67 -0.75
C ASN A 231 -6.18 -32.18 0.70
N SER A 232 -7.22 -31.37 0.98
CA SER A 232 -7.67 -30.84 2.27
C SER A 232 -7.05 -29.51 2.76
N GLN A 233 -7.61 -28.38 2.31
CA GLN A 233 -7.54 -27.11 3.06
C GLN A 233 -8.91 -26.46 3.31
N PHE A 234 -10.00 -27.24 3.25
CA PHE A 234 -11.26 -26.87 3.90
C PHE A 234 -11.66 -27.99 4.86
N ALA A 235 -11.12 -27.96 6.08
CA ALA A 235 -11.70 -28.69 7.20
C ALA A 235 -12.53 -27.68 8.01
N LEU A 236 -13.86 -27.83 7.95
CA LEU A 236 -14.77 -27.18 8.90
C LEU A 236 -14.44 -27.66 10.33
N PRO A 237 -14.58 -26.82 11.38
CA PRO A 237 -14.31 -27.25 12.74
C PRO A 237 -15.40 -28.23 13.18
N ILE A 238 -15.14 -29.54 13.02
CA ILE A 238 -16.00 -30.59 13.55
C ILE A 238 -15.63 -30.82 15.02
N GLY A 239 -16.58 -30.46 15.88
CA GLY A 239 -16.99 -31.21 17.08
C GLY A 239 -15.91 -31.78 18.00
N ARG A 240 -15.74 -31.14 19.15
CA ARG A 240 -15.09 -31.65 20.37
C ARG A 240 -15.71 -33.00 20.79
N GLN A 241 -15.05 -34.12 20.48
CA GLN A 241 -15.41 -35.44 21.03
C GLN A 241 -14.66 -35.70 22.34
N LEU A 242 -15.43 -35.96 23.40
CA LEU A 242 -14.96 -36.44 24.69
C LEU A 242 -14.53 -37.90 24.58
N ASN A 243 -13.31 -38.23 25.01
CA ASN A 243 -12.86 -39.61 25.19
C ASN A 243 -13.42 -40.18 26.49
N THR A 244 -14.45 -41.03 26.40
CA THR A 244 -14.83 -41.96 27.47
C THR A 244 -14.01 -43.25 27.32
N ARG A 245 -13.05 -43.46 28.23
CA ARG A 245 -12.35 -44.76 28.39
C ARG A 245 -13.23 -45.67 29.25
N SER A 246 -13.77 -46.73 28.66
CA SER A 246 -14.37 -47.86 29.36
C SER A 246 -13.30 -48.95 29.54
N THR A 247 -12.82 -49.13 30.75
CA THR A 247 -12.08 -50.33 31.20
C THR A 247 -13.04 -51.23 31.94
N VAL A 248 -13.27 -52.43 31.41
CA VAL A 248 -13.92 -53.54 32.11
C VAL A 248 -12.84 -54.58 32.34
N ASP A 249 -12.41 -54.76 33.58
CA ASP A 249 -12.32 -56.09 34.21
C ASP A 249 -11.98 -55.91 35.70
N ALA A 250 -12.82 -56.46 36.57
CA ALA A 250 -12.57 -56.57 38.00
C ALA A 250 -13.09 -57.93 38.45
N GLY A 251 -12.17 -58.88 38.57
CA GLY A 251 -12.33 -60.12 39.31
C GLY A 251 -12.50 -59.85 40.81
N GLN A 252 -13.42 -60.62 41.36
CA GLN A 252 -14.00 -60.62 42.69
C GLN A 252 -13.04 -61.13 43.78
N GLU A 253 -13.02 -60.50 44.98
CA GLU A 253 -13.18 -61.15 46.30
C GLU A 253 -13.01 -60.20 47.52
N TRP A 254 -13.99 -60.29 48.43
CA TRP A 254 -14.09 -59.99 49.87
C TRP A 254 -13.27 -58.90 50.58
N ALA A 255 -13.99 -57.98 51.27
CA ALA A 255 -14.24 -58.08 52.72
C ALA A 255 -15.25 -57.02 53.20
N VAL A 256 -16.13 -57.43 54.12
CA VAL A 256 -17.22 -56.66 54.73
C VAL A 256 -16.82 -56.32 56.18
N GLN A 257 -17.34 -55.18 56.67
CA GLN A 257 -17.72 -54.83 58.07
C GLN A 257 -16.82 -53.82 58.81
N PRO A 258 -17.37 -53.07 59.79
CA PRO A 258 -18.33 -51.98 59.60
C PRO A 258 -17.95 -50.73 60.43
N ALA A 259 -18.81 -49.72 60.37
CA ALA A 259 -18.72 -48.48 61.15
C ALA A 259 -18.90 -48.70 62.66
N ASP A 260 -18.26 -47.85 63.46
CA ASP A 260 -18.75 -47.46 64.80
C ASP A 260 -18.49 -45.95 65.05
N HIS A 261 -19.60 -45.21 65.10
CA HIS A 261 -19.97 -44.13 66.03
C HIS A 261 -18.90 -43.24 66.72
N ILE A 262 -18.82 -41.96 66.31
CA ILE A 262 -19.21 -40.69 67.00
C ILE A 262 -18.47 -39.52 66.35
#